data_AF-A0A2H6AGJ6-F1
#
_entry.id   AF-A0A2H6AGJ6-F1
#
_cell.length_a   1.000
_cell.length_b   1.000
_cell.length_c   1.000
_cell.angle_alpha   90.00
_cell.angle_beta   90.00
_cell.angle_gamma   90.00
#
_symmetry.space_group_name_H-M   'P 1'
#
loop_
_entity.id
_entity.type
_entity.pdbx_description
1 polymer ?
#
loop_
_entity_poly.entity_id
_entity_poly.type
_entity_poly.pdbx_seq_one_letter_code
_entity_poly.pdbx_strand_id
1 'polypeptide(L)'
;MKRTVVWSWGWMLLGAAVLSARPPQSLNADNYATLRQQIKPQPGESRYWEIPWLLSLDEALRRGAAEGKPIFVFSGAGGPPHAFC
;
A
#
# COMPACT_ATOMS: atom_id res chain seq x y z
N MET A 1 40.58 11.91 34.81
CA MET A 1 39.48 11.46 33.93
C MET A 1 38.26 12.32 34.19
N LYS A 2 37.94 13.28 33.31
CA LYS A 2 36.72 14.10 33.38
C LYS A 2 35.80 13.66 32.23
N ARG A 3 34.68 13.02 32.53
CA ARG A 3 33.67 12.63 31.53
C ARG A 3 32.67 13.78 31.40
N THR A 4 32.75 14.49 30.28
CA THR A 4 31.75 15.48 29.88
C THR A 4 30.56 14.73 29.30
N VAL A 5 29.37 14.93 29.87
CA VAL A 5 28.12 14.42 29.30
C VAL A 5 27.48 15.56 28.51
N VAL A 6 27.40 15.40 27.19
CA VAL A 6 26.66 16.28 26.28
C VAL A 6 25.27 15.68 26.11
N TRP A 7 24.24 16.37 26.58
CA TRP A 7 22.84 16.03 26.31
C TRP A 7 22.41 16.70 25.00
N SER A 8 22.16 15.89 23.98
CA SER A 8 21.65 16.35 22.67
C SER A 8 20.12 16.50 22.75
N TRP A 9 19.64 17.74 22.88
CA TRP A 9 18.22 18.12 22.83
C TRP A 9 17.78 18.45 21.38
N GLY A 10 18.15 17.62 20.41
CA GLY A 10 18.12 17.98 18.99
C GLY A 10 17.20 17.15 18.10
N TRP A 11 16.03 16.70 18.55
CA TRP A 11 15.18 15.81 17.73
C TRP A 11 13.67 16.04 17.85
N MET A 12 13.19 17.29 17.94
CA MET A 12 11.74 17.53 18.09
C MET A 12 11.17 18.66 17.22
N LEU A 13 11.49 18.67 15.91
CA LEU A 13 10.80 19.55 14.95
C LEU A 13 10.58 18.90 13.56
N LEU A 14 10.25 17.61 13.48
CA LEU A 14 9.70 17.01 12.27
C LEU A 14 8.31 16.44 12.54
N GLY A 15 7.27 17.23 12.36
CA GLY A 15 5.91 16.71 12.54
C GLY A 15 4.81 17.73 12.30
N ALA A 16 4.60 18.12 11.04
CA ALA A 16 3.28 18.38 10.44
C ALA A 16 3.44 19.01 9.05
N ALA A 17 3.77 18.19 8.04
CA ALA A 17 3.45 18.59 6.67
C ALA A 17 1.93 18.37 6.49
N VAL A 18 1.15 19.44 6.51
CA VAL A 18 -0.27 19.39 6.18
C VAL A 18 -0.40 18.92 4.74
N LEU A 19 -1.08 17.79 4.52
CA LEU A 19 -1.40 17.29 3.20
C LEU A 19 -2.43 18.24 2.56
N SER A 20 -1.97 19.28 1.86
CA SER A 20 -2.84 20.13 1.07
C SER A 20 -3.15 19.42 -0.24
N ALA A 21 -4.43 19.07 -0.45
CA ALA A 21 -4.89 18.51 -1.72
C ALA A 21 -4.78 19.60 -2.80
N ARG A 22 -4.03 19.32 -3.87
CA ARG A 22 -3.98 20.23 -5.03
C ARG A 22 -5.37 20.32 -5.65
N PRO A 23 -5.81 21.52 -6.08
CA PRO A 23 -7.06 21.65 -6.81
C PRO A 23 -7.01 20.78 -8.07
N PRO A 24 -8.13 20.17 -8.49
CA PRO A 24 -8.18 19.34 -9.67
C PRO A 24 -7.77 20.15 -10.90
N GLN A 25 -6.80 19.65 -11.66
CA GLN A 25 -6.38 20.26 -12.91
C GLN A 25 -7.31 19.82 -14.04
N SER A 26 -7.81 20.78 -14.83
CA SER A 26 -8.62 20.47 -16.01
C SER A 26 -7.82 19.65 -17.02
N LEU A 27 -8.45 18.63 -17.60
CA LEU A 27 -7.88 17.83 -18.68
C LEU A 27 -7.78 18.66 -19.96
N ASN A 28 -6.61 18.71 -20.58
CA ASN A 28 -6.37 19.37 -21.86
C ASN A 28 -5.37 18.55 -22.70
N ALA A 29 -5.13 18.98 -23.94
CA ALA A 29 -4.24 18.25 -24.85
C ALA A 29 -2.81 18.11 -24.30
N ASP A 30 -2.31 19.13 -23.61
CA ASP A 30 -0.93 19.20 -23.12
C ASP A 30 -0.67 18.27 -21.92
N ASN A 31 -1.66 18.09 -21.04
CA ASN A 31 -1.52 17.25 -19.84
C ASN A 31 -2.08 15.83 -20.01
N TYR A 32 -2.85 15.57 -21.07
CA TYR A 32 -3.49 14.28 -21.30
C TYR A 32 -2.49 13.12 -21.32
N ALA A 33 -1.39 13.27 -22.06
CA ALA A 33 -0.38 12.22 -22.18
C ALA A 33 0.22 11.84 -20.81
N THR A 34 0.58 12.85 -20.02
CA THR A 34 1.16 12.69 -18.68
C THR A 34 0.15 12.04 -17.72
N LEU A 35 -1.08 12.54 -17.65
CA LEU A 35 -2.11 11.99 -16.76
C LEU A 35 -2.47 10.55 -17.15
N ARG A 36 -2.57 10.26 -18.45
CA ARG A 36 -2.85 8.91 -18.93
C ARG A 36 -1.74 7.93 -18.58
N GLN A 37 -0.48 8.34 -18.57
CA GLN A 37 0.62 7.49 -18.13
C GLN A 37 0.50 7.12 -16.65
N GLN A 38 0.03 8.04 -15.81
CA GLN A 38 -0.12 7.82 -14.37
C GLN A 38 -1.27 6.86 -14.00
N ILE A 39 -2.34 6.82 -14.80
CA ILE A 39 -3.50 5.94 -14.56
C ILE A 39 -3.20 4.47 -14.90
N LYS A 40 -2.23 4.21 -15.78
CA LYS A 40 -1.84 2.84 -16.11
C LYS A 40 -1.13 2.19 -14.93
N PRO A 41 -1.28 0.86 -14.73
CA PRO A 41 -0.48 0.14 -13.76
C PRO A 41 1.01 0.39 -14.01
N GLN A 42 1.70 0.84 -12.96
CA GLN A 42 3.15 0.99 -12.99
C GLN A 42 3.83 -0.34 -12.67
N PRO A 43 5.09 -0.54 -13.11
CA PRO A 43 5.87 -1.69 -12.70
C PRO A 43 5.90 -1.83 -11.17
N GLY A 44 5.44 -2.96 -10.65
CA GLY A 44 5.40 -3.23 -9.21
C GLY A 44 4.21 -2.64 -8.44
N GLU A 45 3.23 -2.02 -9.10
CA GLU A 45 2.06 -1.43 -8.42
C GLU A 45 1.10 -2.50 -7.86
N SER A 46 0.99 -3.65 -8.53
CA SER A 46 0.04 -4.71 -8.17
C SER A 46 0.71 -6.03 -7.78
N ARG A 47 1.75 -5.98 -6.93
CA ARG A 47 2.51 -7.16 -6.46
C ARG A 47 1.67 -8.23 -5.77
N TYR A 48 0.52 -7.85 -5.22
CA TYR A 48 -0.41 -8.81 -4.63
C TYR A 48 -0.93 -9.82 -5.67
N TRP A 49 -0.97 -9.49 -6.96
CA TRP A 49 -1.31 -10.45 -8.02
C TRP A 49 -0.24 -11.52 -8.27
N GLU A 50 1.00 -11.28 -7.84
CA GLU A 50 2.11 -12.22 -8.02
C GLU A 50 2.13 -13.31 -6.93
N ILE A 51 1.37 -13.12 -5.85
CA ILE A 51 1.28 -14.09 -4.77
C ILE A 51 0.49 -15.31 -5.25
N PRO A 52 1.01 -16.55 -5.08
CA PRO A 52 0.28 -17.76 -5.43
C PRO A 52 -0.81 -18.03 -4.38
N TRP A 53 -1.91 -17.27 -4.46
CA TRP A 53 -3.02 -17.36 -3.52
C TRP A 53 -3.65 -18.75 -3.52
N LEU A 54 -3.93 -19.26 -2.32
CA LEU A 54 -4.85 -20.39 -2.15
C LEU A 54 -6.28 -19.86 -2.23
N LEU A 55 -7.02 -20.33 -3.23
CA LEU A 55 -8.39 -19.88 -3.50
C LEU A 55 -9.45 -20.69 -2.72
N SER A 56 -9.03 -21.70 -1.95
CA SER A 56 -9.89 -22.48 -1.05
C SER A 56 -9.51 -22.21 0.40
N LEU A 57 -10.48 -21.72 1.18
CA LEU A 57 -10.30 -21.48 2.61
C LEU A 57 -10.05 -22.78 3.37
N ASP A 58 -10.76 -23.86 3.04
CA ASP A 58 -10.61 -25.17 3.68
C ASP A 58 -9.20 -25.74 3.44
N GLU A 59 -8.68 -25.60 2.23
CA GLU A 59 -7.32 -26.01 1.90
C GLU A 59 -6.28 -25.19 2.69
N ALA A 60 -6.45 -23.87 2.75
CA ALA A 60 -5.56 -22.99 3.48
C ALA A 60 -5.54 -23.31 4.98
N LEU A 61 -6.71 -23.53 5.59
CA LEU A 61 -6.85 -23.91 6.99
C LEU A 61 -6.15 -25.25 7.28
N ARG A 62 -6.41 -26.28 6.47
CA ARG A 62 -5.77 -27.59 6.63
C ARG A 62 -4.25 -27.51 6.54
N ARG A 63 -3.74 -26.74 5.57
CA ARG A 63 -2.29 -26.55 5.39
C ARG A 63 -1.65 -25.76 6.53
N GLY A 64 -2.27 -24.65 6.95
CA GLY A 64 -1.80 -23.84 8.07
C GLY A 64 -1.72 -24.65 9.36
N ALA A 65 -2.75 -25.45 9.66
CA ALA A 65 -2.76 -26.36 10.81
C ALA A 65 -1.64 -27.41 10.74
N ALA A 66 -1.43 -28.03 9.58
CA ALA A 66 -0.37 -29.03 9.38
C ALA A 66 1.05 -28.43 9.49
N GLU A 67 1.25 -27.19 9.04
CA GLU A 67 2.53 -26.48 9.14
C GLU A 67 2.73 -25.77 10.49
N GLY A 68 1.70 -25.71 11.35
CA GLY A 68 1.74 -24.95 12.60
C GLY A 68 1.84 -23.43 12.38
N LYS A 69 1.31 -22.90 11.27
CA LYS A 69 1.39 -21.48 10.88
C LYS A 69 0.01 -20.85 10.79
N PRO A 70 -0.13 -19.56 11.16
CA PRO A 70 -1.37 -18.82 10.95
C PRO A 70 -1.63 -18.59 9.44
N ILE A 71 -2.89 -18.41 9.09
CA ILE A 71 -3.31 -18.02 7.73
C ILE A 71 -3.61 -16.52 7.64
N PHE A 72 -3.35 -15.93 6.47
CA PHE A 72 -3.74 -14.57 6.13
C PHE A 72 -4.84 -14.62 5.06
N VAL A 73 -5.97 -13.99 5.32
CA VAL A 73 -7.10 -13.92 4.38
C VAL A 73 -7.18 -12.51 3.83
N PHE A 74 -7.15 -12.39 2.50
CA PHE A 74 -7.33 -11.14 1.78
C PHE A 74 -8.56 -11.26 0.89
N SER A 75 -9.53 -10.37 1.08
CA SER A 75 -10.70 -10.19 0.22
C SER A 75 -10.75 -8.74 -0.19
N GLY A 76 -10.79 -8.48 -1.50
CA GLY A 76 -11.03 -7.15 -2.04
C GLY A 76 -12.45 -7.10 -2.57
N ALA A 77 -13.26 -6.13 -2.13
CA ALA A 77 -14.57 -5.94 -2.72
C ALA A 77 -14.44 -5.50 -4.19
N GLY A 78 -15.18 -6.14 -5.09
CA GLY A 78 -15.35 -5.66 -6.45
C GLY A 78 -15.95 -4.25 -6.44
N GLY A 79 -15.20 -3.25 -6.92
CA GLY A 79 -15.76 -1.92 -7.15
C GLY A 79 -16.90 -1.98 -8.18
N PRO A 80 -17.88 -1.04 -8.14
CA PRO A 80 -18.97 -1.00 -9.11
C PRO A 80 -18.44 -0.96 -10.56
N PRO A 81 -19.05 -1.66 -11.54
CA PRO A 81 -20.36 -2.33 -11.48
C PRO A 81 -20.31 -3.84 -11.19
N HIS A 82 -19.18 -4.38 -10.71
CA HIS A 82 -19.02 -5.83 -10.55
C HIS A 82 -19.49 -6.29 -9.18
N ALA A 83 -20.71 -6.84 -9.14
CA ALA A 83 -21.43 -7.24 -7.93
C ALA A 83 -20.96 -8.58 -7.32
N PHE A 84 -19.67 -8.79 -7.06
CA PHE A 84 -19.21 -9.93 -6.26
C PHE A 84 -18.02 -9.54 -5.37
N CYS A 85 -18.06 -10.10 -4.14
CA CYS A 85 -17.31 -9.74 -2.94
C CYS A 85 -15.81 -10.06 -2.95
#